data_AF-A0A1V4ZY52-F1
#
_entry.id   AF-A0A1V4ZY52-F1
#
_cell.length_a   1.000
_cell.length_b   1.000
_cell.length_c   1.000
_cell.angle_alpha   90.00
_cell.angle_beta   90.00
_cell.angle_gamma   90.00
#
_symmetry.space_group_name_H-M   'P 1'
#
loop_
_entity.id
_entity.type
_entity.pdbx_description
1 polymer ?
#
loop_
_entity_poly.entity_id
_entity_poly.type
_entity_poly.pdbx_seq_one_letter_code
_entity_poly.pdbx_strand_id
1 'polypeptide(L)'
;MNENLLKETPKKAGRARLPAPAAGDTGRLPAGTTDIPDNLPAPSSAHPRKRNGVKVPDRNAPLLSRDGLYIIRRNGEYHVVAESYFYKTEPYYAILSLEYEGKPVRPSSSAVLDAYVIPICLEQAKAAGIPVCEWGISQAYVPLPAVLYGLNYFASNAEYEIVTDNESAKETIRHITNNGKYPFCFQKFPENSEICSCTAVFGTAVGACSRVASYAEALYKIFSIPLMRMVFVRTGDSYALSSLSPVRYSELTEEERGLLSANLAPQESP
;
A
#
# COMPACT_ATOMS: atom_id res chain seq x y z
N MET A 1 70.64 -27.37 -24.14
CA MET A 1 69.53 -28.23 -23.71
C MET A 1 68.24 -27.60 -24.21
N ASN A 2 67.54 -28.36 -25.05
CA ASN A 2 66.14 -28.34 -25.52
C ASN A 2 65.14 -27.55 -24.64
N GLU A 3 63.95 -27.11 -25.07
CA GLU A 3 63.21 -26.97 -26.34
C GLU A 3 61.91 -26.21 -25.97
N ASN A 4 61.41 -25.39 -26.91
CA ASN A 4 60.01 -25.08 -27.27
C ASN A 4 58.90 -25.00 -26.19
N LEU A 5 58.22 -23.86 -25.97
CA LEU A 5 57.26 -23.12 -26.83
C LEU A 5 55.84 -23.73 -26.84
N LEU A 6 54.83 -22.98 -26.36
CA LEU A 6 53.42 -22.83 -26.83
C LEU A 6 52.61 -22.19 -25.68
N LYS A 7 52.15 -20.92 -25.71
CA LYS A 7 51.08 -20.31 -26.53
C LYS A 7 49.85 -21.19 -26.71
N GLU A 8 48.80 -20.97 -25.91
CA GLU A 8 47.40 -21.13 -26.32
C GLU A 8 46.47 -20.10 -25.63
N THR A 9 45.88 -19.22 -26.44
CA THR A 9 44.49 -18.73 -26.33
C THR A 9 43.70 -19.43 -27.46
N PRO A 10 42.35 -19.38 -27.58
CA PRO A 10 41.26 -18.95 -26.69
C PRO A 10 40.11 -20.00 -26.61
N LYS A 11 39.05 -19.77 -25.83
CA LYS A 11 37.73 -20.33 -26.16
C LYS A 11 36.56 -19.43 -25.71
N LYS A 12 35.90 -18.86 -26.72
CA LYS A 12 34.52 -18.37 -26.66
C LYS A 12 33.59 -19.55 -26.40
N ALA A 13 32.73 -19.42 -25.40
CA ALA A 13 31.43 -20.08 -25.29
C ALA A 13 30.52 -19.03 -24.65
N GLY A 14 29.32 -18.70 -25.09
CA GLY A 14 28.43 -19.24 -26.11
C GLY A 14 27.10 -18.60 -25.73
N ARG A 15 26.56 -17.73 -26.60
CA ARG A 15 25.24 -17.11 -26.40
C ARG A 15 24.19 -18.22 -26.29
N ALA A 16 23.65 -18.44 -25.09
CA ALA A 16 22.39 -19.16 -24.95
C ALA A 16 21.25 -18.19 -25.24
N ARG A 17 20.64 -18.35 -26.43
CA ARG A 17 19.33 -17.77 -26.75
C ARG A 17 18.31 -18.37 -25.78
N LEU A 18 17.63 -17.51 -25.03
CA LEU A 18 16.38 -17.87 -24.36
C LEU A 18 15.30 -18.09 -25.42
N PRO A 19 14.45 -19.13 -25.29
CA PRO A 19 13.33 -19.34 -26.21
C PRO A 19 12.27 -18.23 -26.04
N ALA A 20 11.78 -17.74 -27.18
CA ALA A 20 10.64 -16.84 -27.23
C ALA A 20 9.37 -17.57 -26.76
N PRO A 21 8.50 -16.94 -25.93
CA PRO A 21 7.20 -17.51 -25.62
C PRO A 21 6.31 -17.46 -26.86
N ALA A 22 5.67 -18.60 -27.13
CA ALA A 22 4.77 -18.83 -28.25
C ALA A 22 3.57 -17.88 -28.22
N ALA A 23 3.20 -17.38 -29.40
CA ALA A 23 1.93 -16.72 -29.66
C ALA A 23 0.79 -17.72 -29.44
N GLY A 24 0.01 -17.49 -28.39
CA GLY A 24 -1.20 -18.23 -28.05
C GLY A 24 -2.44 -17.43 -28.44
N ASP A 25 -2.91 -17.73 -29.64
CA ASP A 25 -4.30 -17.83 -30.10
C ASP A 25 -5.38 -16.88 -29.54
N THR A 26 -5.89 -16.06 -30.45
CA THR A 26 -7.06 -15.20 -30.33
C THR A 26 -8.34 -16.04 -30.31
N GLY A 27 -8.79 -16.43 -29.11
CA GLY A 27 -10.09 -17.04 -28.86
C GLY A 27 -11.24 -16.03 -28.95
N ARG A 28 -11.96 -16.08 -30.08
CA ARG A 28 -13.20 -15.37 -30.41
C ARG A 28 -14.37 -15.90 -29.55
N LEU A 29 -15.01 -15.05 -28.74
CA LEU A 29 -16.27 -15.39 -28.05
C LEU A 29 -17.47 -15.10 -28.99
N PRO A 30 -18.42 -16.03 -29.16
CA PRO A 30 -19.61 -15.80 -29.96
C PRO A 30 -20.70 -15.04 -29.19
N ALA A 31 -21.43 -14.23 -29.94
CA ALA A 31 -22.63 -13.51 -29.52
C ALA A 31 -23.87 -14.42 -29.44
N GLY A 32 -24.80 -14.03 -28.56
CA GLY A 32 -26.18 -14.53 -28.46
C GLY A 32 -26.56 -14.77 -27.01
N THR A 33 -27.78 -14.59 -26.52
CA THR A 33 -29.04 -13.98 -26.96
C THR A 33 -29.84 -13.83 -25.65
N THR A 34 -30.76 -12.88 -25.61
CA THR A 34 -31.78 -12.66 -24.56
C THR A 34 -32.42 -13.95 -24.05
N ASP A 35 -32.71 -14.03 -22.75
CA ASP A 35 -34.05 -14.38 -22.24
C ASP A 35 -34.14 -14.17 -20.72
N ILE A 36 -35.07 -13.28 -20.35
CA ILE A 36 -35.53 -12.98 -18.99
C ILE A 36 -36.78 -13.83 -18.75
N PRO A 37 -36.89 -14.58 -17.65
CA PRO A 37 -38.19 -15.03 -17.17
C PRO A 37 -38.68 -14.12 -16.03
N ASP A 38 -39.73 -13.37 -16.34
CA ASP A 38 -40.67 -12.79 -15.39
C ASP A 38 -41.25 -13.87 -14.48
N ASN A 39 -41.05 -13.76 -13.16
CA ASN A 39 -42.03 -14.30 -12.22
C ASN A 39 -41.90 -13.64 -10.83
N LEU A 40 -42.69 -12.58 -10.63
CA LEU A 40 -43.02 -11.99 -9.33
C LEU A 40 -44.41 -12.51 -8.91
N PRO A 41 -44.55 -13.06 -7.70
CA PRO A 41 -45.83 -13.04 -6.99
C PRO A 41 -45.83 -11.95 -5.89
N ALA A 42 -46.90 -11.16 -5.88
CA ALA A 42 -47.21 -10.11 -4.89
C ALA A 42 -47.88 -10.69 -3.61
N PRO A 43 -48.06 -9.90 -2.54
CA PRO A 43 -47.87 -10.32 -1.14
C PRO A 43 -49.13 -10.80 -0.41
N SER A 44 -48.95 -11.56 0.69
CA SER A 44 -50.03 -11.86 1.63
C SER A 44 -49.58 -11.73 3.10
N SER A 45 -50.32 -10.86 3.80
CA SER A 45 -50.76 -10.81 5.21
C SER A 45 -49.79 -10.97 6.41
N ALA A 46 -49.57 -9.81 7.05
CA ALA A 46 -49.57 -9.46 8.49
C ALA A 46 -49.49 -10.52 9.61
N HIS A 47 -48.57 -10.30 10.57
CA HIS A 47 -48.78 -10.17 12.04
C HIS A 47 -47.44 -9.81 12.76
N PRO A 48 -47.41 -9.40 14.04
CA PRO A 48 -47.48 -8.02 14.56
C PRO A 48 -46.14 -7.44 15.06
N ARG A 49 -46.12 -6.10 15.20
CA ARG A 49 -45.03 -5.25 15.70
C ARG A 49 -44.57 -5.60 17.13
N LYS A 50 -43.25 -5.74 17.32
CA LYS A 50 -42.55 -5.40 18.58
C LYS A 50 -41.62 -4.21 18.35
N ARG A 51 -41.77 -3.20 19.20
CA ARG A 51 -40.99 -1.95 19.23
C ARG A 51 -39.56 -2.27 19.65
N ASN A 52 -38.60 -1.98 18.77
CA ASN A 52 -37.25 -1.63 19.18
C ASN A 52 -37.00 -0.23 18.63
N GLY A 53 -36.66 0.71 19.52
CA GLY A 53 -36.30 2.08 19.15
C GLY A 53 -35.08 2.05 18.25
N VAL A 54 -35.31 2.18 16.94
CA VAL A 54 -34.27 2.41 15.95
C VAL A 54 -33.75 3.82 16.21
N LYS A 55 -32.53 3.94 16.74
CA LYS A 55 -31.76 5.17 16.60
C LYS A 55 -31.69 5.46 15.10
N VAL A 56 -32.32 6.56 14.70
CA VAL A 56 -32.25 7.07 13.33
C VAL A 56 -30.76 7.30 13.04
N PRO A 57 -30.13 6.55 12.13
CA PRO A 57 -28.80 6.89 11.69
C PRO A 57 -28.93 8.17 10.85
N ASP A 58 -28.06 9.12 11.13
CA ASP A 58 -27.92 10.34 10.36
C ASP A 58 -27.77 9.99 8.86
N ARG A 59 -28.66 10.54 8.04
CA ARG A 59 -28.97 10.03 6.69
C ARG A 59 -27.93 10.37 5.61
N ASN A 60 -26.85 11.08 5.96
CA ASN A 60 -25.93 11.65 4.99
C ASN A 60 -24.46 11.24 5.14
N ALA A 61 -24.10 10.32 6.05
CA ALA A 61 -22.76 9.75 6.07
C ALA A 61 -22.68 8.60 5.04
N PRO A 62 -21.75 8.63 4.06
CA PRO A 62 -21.55 7.48 3.18
C PRO A 62 -21.16 6.28 4.05
N LEU A 63 -22.00 5.24 4.02
CA LEU A 63 -21.65 3.95 4.60
C LEU A 63 -20.37 3.49 3.91
N LEU A 64 -19.27 3.41 4.67
CA LEU A 64 -18.02 2.87 4.16
C LEU A 64 -18.24 1.41 3.78
N SER A 65 -18.49 1.16 2.49
CA SER A 65 -18.53 -0.17 1.94
C SER A 65 -17.11 -0.73 1.92
N ARG A 66 -16.97 -2.00 2.28
CA ARG A 66 -15.73 -2.76 2.08
C ARG A 66 -15.28 -2.65 0.63
N ASP A 67 -13.99 -2.44 0.40
CA ASP A 67 -13.38 -2.20 -0.92
C ASP A 67 -13.95 -0.97 -1.66
N GLY A 68 -14.61 -0.06 -0.95
CA GLY A 68 -15.19 1.16 -1.54
C GLY A 68 -14.12 2.15 -2.01
N LEU A 69 -14.21 2.51 -3.28
CA LEU A 69 -13.47 3.62 -3.90
C LEU A 69 -14.36 4.87 -3.91
N TYR A 70 -13.88 5.94 -3.27
CA TYR A 70 -14.59 7.23 -3.25
C TYR A 70 -13.77 8.27 -4.00
N ILE A 71 -14.41 8.97 -4.93
CA ILE A 71 -13.81 10.11 -5.62
C ILE A 71 -14.62 11.33 -5.21
N ILE A 72 -14.00 12.20 -4.41
CA ILE A 72 -14.63 13.43 -3.91
C ILE A 72 -13.97 14.64 -4.54
N ARG A 73 -14.72 15.74 -4.70
CA ARG A 73 -14.18 17.00 -5.20
C ARG A 73 -14.06 18.01 -4.06
N ARG A 74 -12.88 18.59 -3.86
CA ARG A 74 -12.59 19.59 -2.81
C ARG A 74 -11.68 20.66 -3.38
N ASN A 75 -12.05 21.93 -3.20
CA ASN A 75 -11.24 23.07 -3.65
C ASN A 75 -10.80 22.99 -5.13
N GLY A 76 -11.64 22.39 -5.99
CA GLY A 76 -11.33 22.18 -7.40
C GLY A 76 -10.47 20.94 -7.71
N GLU A 77 -9.92 20.26 -6.71
CA GLU A 77 -9.16 19.01 -6.84
C GLU A 77 -10.03 17.77 -6.62
N TYR A 78 -9.66 16.67 -7.25
CA TYR A 78 -10.24 15.34 -7.03
C TYR A 78 -9.43 14.62 -5.95
N HIS A 79 -10.06 14.10 -4.91
CA HIS A 79 -9.42 13.22 -3.94
C HIS A 79 -9.95 11.81 -4.11
N VAL A 80 -9.03 10.87 -4.33
CA VAL A 80 -9.34 9.45 -4.45
C VAL A 80 -9.07 8.79 -3.09
N VAL A 81 -10.11 8.25 -2.47
CA VAL A 81 -10.08 7.61 -1.16
C VAL A 81 -10.35 6.12 -1.29
N ALA A 82 -9.41 5.30 -0.86
CA ALA A 82 -9.46 3.84 -0.95
C ALA A 82 -8.70 3.21 0.23
N GLU A 83 -8.93 1.91 0.47
CA GLU A 83 -8.19 1.13 1.46
C GLU A 83 -6.72 0.89 1.05
N SER A 84 -6.45 0.83 -0.26
CA SER A 84 -5.13 0.58 -0.84
C SER A 84 -4.99 1.26 -2.19
N TYR A 85 -3.78 1.76 -2.47
CA TYR A 85 -3.44 2.41 -3.73
C TYR A 85 -2.34 1.66 -4.49
N PHE A 86 -2.03 0.42 -4.13
CA PHE A 86 -0.91 -0.29 -4.74
C PHE A 86 -0.94 -0.31 -6.26
N TYR A 87 0.24 -0.42 -6.86
CA TYR A 87 0.37 -0.56 -8.30
C TYR A 87 -0.51 -1.70 -8.84
N LYS A 88 -1.17 -1.45 -9.97
CA LYS A 88 -2.15 -2.34 -10.61
C LYS A 88 -3.45 -2.60 -9.84
N THR A 89 -3.82 -1.72 -8.91
CA THR A 89 -5.15 -1.74 -8.29
C THR A 89 -6.11 -0.77 -8.97
N GLU A 90 -7.41 -0.97 -8.79
CA GLU A 90 -8.44 -0.05 -9.31
C GLU A 90 -8.24 1.40 -8.83
N PRO A 91 -7.94 1.68 -7.54
CA PRO A 91 -7.67 3.06 -7.10
C PRO A 91 -6.47 3.71 -7.81
N TYR A 92 -5.39 2.95 -8.05
CA TYR A 92 -4.23 3.44 -8.78
C TYR A 92 -4.59 3.85 -10.22
N TYR A 93 -5.35 3.02 -10.93
CA TYR A 93 -5.76 3.32 -12.30
C TYR A 93 -6.82 4.43 -12.38
N ALA A 94 -7.68 4.57 -11.36
CA ALA A 94 -8.60 5.70 -11.26
C ALA A 94 -7.84 7.03 -11.14
N ILE A 95 -6.81 7.09 -10.29
CA ILE A 95 -5.90 8.25 -10.18
C ILE A 95 -5.24 8.53 -11.53
N LEU A 96 -4.61 7.52 -12.14
CA LEU A 96 -3.89 7.68 -13.41
C LEU A 96 -4.81 8.18 -14.54
N SER A 97 -6.06 7.71 -14.57
CA SER A 97 -7.04 8.16 -15.57
C SER A 97 -7.41 9.63 -15.39
N LEU A 98 -7.62 10.07 -14.14
CA LEU A 98 -7.86 11.49 -13.84
C LEU A 98 -6.67 12.37 -14.21
N GLU A 99 -5.44 11.92 -13.93
CA GLU A 99 -4.23 12.64 -14.35
C GLU A 99 -4.11 12.72 -15.87
N TYR A 100 -4.40 11.63 -16.59
CA TYR A 100 -4.36 11.59 -18.05
C TYR A 100 -5.37 12.56 -18.69
N GLU A 101 -6.53 12.75 -18.04
CA GLU A 101 -7.54 13.75 -18.41
C GLU A 101 -7.15 15.19 -18.03
N GLY A 102 -5.99 15.40 -17.40
CA GLY A 102 -5.54 16.71 -16.93
C GLY A 102 -6.29 17.22 -15.70
N LYS A 103 -7.01 16.36 -14.98
CA LYS A 103 -7.71 16.73 -13.75
C LYS A 103 -6.72 16.77 -12.58
N PRO A 104 -6.74 17.82 -11.73
CA PRO A 104 -5.89 17.88 -10.55
C PRO A 104 -6.38 16.85 -9.52
N VAL A 105 -5.63 15.77 -9.33
CA VAL A 105 -6.01 14.65 -8.45
C VAL A 105 -5.00 14.42 -7.33
N ARG A 106 -5.50 14.00 -6.17
CA ARG A 106 -4.75 13.68 -4.96
C ARG A 106 -5.18 12.31 -4.40
N PRO A 107 -4.26 11.41 -4.05
CA PRO A 107 -2.83 11.49 -4.32
C PRO A 107 -2.54 11.40 -5.83
N SER A 108 -1.36 11.85 -6.27
CA SER A 108 -0.90 11.61 -7.65
C SER A 108 -0.42 10.17 -7.81
N SER A 109 -0.39 9.66 -9.05
CA SER A 109 0.12 8.30 -9.31
C SER A 109 1.59 8.16 -8.89
N SER A 110 2.39 9.22 -9.07
CA SER A 110 3.77 9.27 -8.59
C SER A 110 3.87 9.22 -7.07
N ALA A 111 3.07 10.00 -6.35
CA ALA A 111 3.08 10.04 -4.89
C ALA A 111 2.69 8.69 -4.30
N VAL A 112 1.75 7.98 -4.94
CA VAL A 112 1.39 6.61 -4.57
C VAL A 112 2.56 5.66 -4.70
N LEU A 113 3.29 5.68 -5.82
CA LEU A 113 4.47 4.82 -5.99
C LEU A 113 5.56 5.16 -4.97
N ASP A 114 5.84 6.44 -4.78
CA ASP A 114 6.88 6.91 -3.86
C ASP A 114 6.59 6.52 -2.40
N ALA A 115 5.32 6.59 -1.97
CA ALA A 115 4.90 6.24 -0.62
C ALA A 115 5.05 4.74 -0.29
N TYR A 116 4.85 3.86 -1.28
CA TYR A 116 4.85 2.41 -1.06
C TYR A 116 6.15 1.71 -1.47
N VAL A 117 7.11 2.44 -2.04
CA VAL A 117 8.48 1.97 -2.20
C VAL A 117 9.28 2.44 -0.99
N ILE A 118 9.49 1.53 -0.03
CA ILE A 118 10.03 1.87 1.30
C ILE A 118 11.28 2.77 1.25
N PRO A 119 12.34 2.47 0.47
CA PRO A 119 13.48 3.37 0.34
C PRO A 119 13.13 4.79 -0.09
N ILE A 120 12.25 4.94 -1.09
CA ILE A 120 11.85 6.25 -1.63
C ILE A 120 11.01 7.01 -0.59
N CYS A 121 10.06 6.33 0.03
CA CYS A 121 9.23 6.88 1.10
C CYS A 121 10.10 7.44 2.24
N LEU A 122 11.10 6.67 2.69
CA LEU A 122 11.98 7.08 3.79
C LEU A 122 12.89 8.24 3.40
N GLU A 123 13.41 8.28 2.17
CA GLU A 123 14.20 9.42 1.71
C GLU A 123 13.37 10.71 1.63
N GLN A 124 12.13 10.64 1.14
CA GLN A 124 11.25 11.82 1.12
C GLN A 124 10.84 12.27 2.52
N ALA A 125 10.52 11.33 3.43
CA ALA A 125 10.21 11.64 4.82
C ALA A 125 11.42 12.29 5.53
N LYS A 126 12.62 11.75 5.33
CA LYS A 126 13.88 12.30 5.87
C LYS A 126 14.16 13.71 5.34
N ALA A 127 13.94 13.95 4.05
CA ALA A 127 14.08 15.27 3.45
C ALA A 127 13.10 16.30 4.06
N ALA A 128 11.94 15.85 4.53
CA ALA A 128 10.96 16.66 5.27
C ALA A 128 11.25 16.77 6.78
N GLY A 129 12.39 16.27 7.26
CA GLY A 129 12.79 16.35 8.67
C GLY A 129 12.14 15.31 9.58
N ILE A 130 11.48 14.30 9.03
CA ILE A 130 10.92 13.18 9.80
C ILE A 130 12.06 12.19 10.08
N PRO A 131 12.31 11.80 11.35
CA PRO A 131 13.24 10.73 11.66
C PRO A 131 12.80 9.42 11.01
N VAL A 132 13.72 8.72 10.35
CA VAL A 132 13.47 7.45 9.67
C VAL A 132 14.41 6.37 10.20
N CYS A 133 14.01 5.11 10.07
CA CYS A 133 14.88 3.98 10.36
C CYS A 133 16.10 4.00 9.43
N GLU A 134 17.26 3.60 9.96
CA GLU A 134 18.39 3.25 9.09
C GLU A 134 18.00 2.05 8.24
N TRP A 135 18.22 2.17 6.93
CA TRP A 135 17.76 1.18 5.96
C TRP A 135 18.86 0.82 4.97
N GLY A 136 18.74 -0.37 4.39
CA GLY A 136 19.60 -0.82 3.31
C GLY A 136 18.87 -1.79 2.38
N ILE A 137 19.41 -1.98 1.19
CA ILE A 137 18.89 -2.93 0.20
C ILE A 137 19.86 -4.10 0.09
N SER A 138 19.32 -5.31 0.09
CA SER A 138 20.09 -6.54 -0.04
C SER A 138 19.32 -7.59 -0.86
N GLN A 139 20.02 -8.66 -1.21
CA GLN A 139 19.44 -9.85 -1.84
C GLN A 139 19.73 -11.13 -1.05
N ALA A 140 20.58 -11.07 -0.01
CA ALA A 140 21.00 -12.28 0.71
C ALA A 140 21.37 -12.02 2.17
N TYR A 141 22.08 -10.94 2.47
CA TYR A 141 22.55 -10.63 3.81
C TYR A 141 21.63 -9.65 4.54
N VAL A 142 21.42 -9.85 5.84
CA VAL A 142 20.67 -8.94 6.72
C VAL A 142 21.39 -8.81 8.08
N PRO A 143 21.56 -7.59 8.62
CA PRO A 143 21.97 -7.42 10.01
C PRO A 143 20.79 -7.71 10.96
N LEU A 144 21.04 -8.35 12.10
CA LEU A 144 19.99 -8.73 13.06
C LEU A 144 20.06 -7.88 14.35
N PRO A 145 18.91 -7.67 15.05
CA PRO A 145 17.55 -7.90 14.56
C PRO A 145 17.15 -6.85 13.50
N ALA A 146 16.26 -7.23 12.59
CA ALA A 146 15.80 -6.34 11.52
C ALA A 146 14.34 -6.53 11.13
N VAL A 147 13.76 -5.44 10.64
CA VAL A 147 12.49 -5.44 9.92
C VAL A 147 12.80 -5.60 8.43
N LEU A 148 12.09 -6.51 7.77
CA LEU A 148 12.27 -6.84 6.36
C LEU A 148 11.05 -6.47 5.53
N TYR A 149 11.30 -5.88 4.37
CA TYR A 149 10.31 -5.53 3.37
C TYR A 149 10.73 -6.07 2.00
N GLY A 150 9.85 -6.84 1.35
CA GLY A 150 10.06 -7.21 -0.05
C GLY A 150 10.04 -5.98 -0.96
N LEU A 151 10.92 -5.91 -1.96
CA LEU A 151 10.90 -4.86 -2.98
C LEU A 151 10.40 -5.43 -4.31
N ASN A 152 9.26 -6.12 -4.25
CA ASN A 152 8.60 -6.71 -5.41
C ASN A 152 7.36 -5.88 -5.77
N TYR A 153 7.45 -5.06 -6.81
CA TYR A 153 6.34 -4.20 -7.26
C TYR A 153 5.05 -4.96 -7.67
N PHE A 154 5.11 -6.29 -7.80
CA PHE A 154 3.95 -7.13 -8.10
C PHE A 154 3.32 -7.78 -6.86
N ALA A 155 3.89 -7.56 -5.66
CA ALA A 155 3.38 -8.07 -4.40
C ALA A 155 2.96 -6.90 -3.48
N SER A 156 2.11 -7.21 -2.50
CA SER A 156 1.79 -6.28 -1.40
C SER A 156 3.02 -6.13 -0.51
N ASN A 157 3.82 -5.10 -0.74
CA ASN A 157 5.08 -4.88 -0.03
C ASN A 157 4.92 -4.15 1.33
N ALA A 158 3.69 -3.90 1.76
CA ALA A 158 3.45 -3.20 3.02
C ALA A 158 3.48 -4.12 4.25
N GLU A 159 3.38 -5.43 4.05
CA GLU A 159 3.59 -6.40 5.12
C GLU A 159 5.09 -6.50 5.38
N TYR A 160 5.45 -6.44 6.65
CA TYR A 160 6.82 -6.54 7.11
C TYR A 160 7.00 -7.80 7.94
N GLU A 161 8.23 -8.31 7.93
CA GLU A 161 8.62 -9.47 8.73
C GLU A 161 9.74 -9.06 9.68
N ILE A 162 9.65 -9.51 10.94
CA ILE A 162 10.69 -9.27 11.94
C ILE A 162 11.55 -10.52 12.02
N VAL A 163 12.87 -10.34 11.91
CA VAL A 163 13.83 -11.43 12.04
C VAL A 163 14.86 -11.11 13.12
N THR A 164 15.07 -12.06 14.03
CA THR A 164 16.00 -11.91 15.16
C THR A 164 17.14 -12.93 15.14
N ASP A 165 17.05 -13.95 14.29
CA ASP A 165 18.02 -15.02 14.16
C ASP A 165 18.28 -15.37 12.69
N ASN A 166 19.38 -16.08 12.43
CA ASN A 166 19.81 -16.39 11.06
C ASN A 166 18.95 -17.47 10.37
N GLU A 167 18.27 -18.33 11.12
CA GLU A 167 17.44 -19.40 10.54
C GLU A 167 16.15 -18.78 9.99
N SER A 168 15.43 -18.02 10.82
CA SER A 168 14.22 -17.29 10.41
C SER A 168 14.53 -16.30 9.28
N ALA A 169 15.65 -15.57 9.37
CA ALA A 169 16.08 -14.66 8.32
C ALA A 169 16.22 -15.32 6.95
N LYS A 170 16.82 -16.52 6.85
CA LYS A 170 16.99 -17.22 5.57
C LYS A 170 15.66 -17.57 4.93
N GLU A 171 14.71 -18.10 5.72
CA GLU A 171 13.39 -18.48 5.23
C GLU A 171 12.60 -17.26 4.77
N THR A 172 12.55 -16.22 5.59
CA THR A 172 11.88 -14.96 5.28
C THR A 172 12.48 -14.30 4.04
N ILE A 173 13.80 -14.18 3.94
CA ILE A 173 14.48 -13.61 2.76
C ILE A 173 14.11 -14.40 1.51
N ARG A 174 14.17 -15.74 1.55
CA ARG A 174 13.80 -16.59 0.41
C ARG A 174 12.36 -16.34 -0.02
N HIS A 175 11.44 -16.15 0.92
CA HIS A 175 10.04 -15.85 0.65
C HIS A 175 9.86 -14.48 -0.02
N ILE A 176 10.28 -13.39 0.65
CA ILE A 176 10.02 -12.01 0.20
C ILE A 176 10.76 -11.64 -1.10
N THR A 177 11.89 -12.30 -1.37
CA THR A 177 12.66 -12.11 -2.61
C THR A 177 12.17 -12.96 -3.77
N ASN A 178 11.18 -13.85 -3.56
CA ASN A 178 10.80 -14.89 -4.50
C ASN A 178 12.02 -15.70 -4.97
N ASN A 179 12.69 -16.36 -4.02
CA ASN A 179 13.91 -17.15 -4.23
C ASN A 179 15.06 -16.34 -4.88
N GLY A 180 15.26 -15.09 -4.45
CA GLY A 180 16.33 -14.21 -4.94
C GLY A 180 16.03 -13.47 -6.25
N LYS A 181 14.79 -13.55 -6.76
CA LYS A 181 14.39 -12.82 -7.97
C LYS A 181 14.31 -11.30 -7.77
N TYR A 182 13.92 -10.87 -6.57
CA TYR A 182 13.76 -9.46 -6.20
C TYR A 182 14.60 -9.11 -4.98
N PRO A 183 15.07 -7.86 -4.85
CA PRO A 183 15.73 -7.43 -3.63
C PRO A 183 14.72 -7.24 -2.49
N PHE A 184 15.26 -7.03 -1.29
CA PHE A 184 14.50 -6.63 -0.11
C PHE A 184 15.16 -5.42 0.55
N CYS A 185 14.36 -4.62 1.26
CA CYS A 185 14.82 -3.57 2.15
C CYS A 185 14.86 -4.13 3.57
N PHE A 186 15.93 -3.85 4.30
CA PHE A 186 16.04 -4.16 5.72
C PHE A 186 16.20 -2.89 6.53
N GLN A 187 15.73 -2.93 7.77
CA GLN A 187 15.91 -1.88 8.75
C GLN A 187 16.38 -2.49 10.05
N LYS A 188 17.60 -2.17 10.46
CA LYS A 188 18.12 -2.62 11.75
C LYS A 188 17.46 -1.79 12.85
N PHE A 189 17.09 -2.44 13.94
CA PHE A 189 16.58 -1.73 15.12
C PHE A 189 17.27 -2.20 16.41
N PRO A 190 17.38 -1.34 17.44
CA PRO A 190 17.90 -1.74 18.74
C PRO A 190 17.01 -2.76 19.44
N GLU A 191 17.59 -3.70 20.21
CA GLU A 191 16.86 -4.76 20.93
C GLU A 191 15.82 -4.23 21.92
N ASN A 192 15.99 -3.02 22.45
CA ASN A 192 15.06 -2.36 23.36
C ASN A 192 14.00 -1.49 22.64
N SER A 193 13.77 -1.75 21.36
CA SER A 193 12.78 -1.01 20.56
C SER A 193 11.52 -1.83 20.34
N GLU A 194 10.41 -1.13 20.17
CA GLU A 194 9.13 -1.71 19.79
C GLU A 194 8.71 -1.23 18.40
N ILE A 195 8.03 -2.09 17.65
CA ILE A 195 7.34 -1.67 16.42
C ILE A 195 5.93 -1.26 16.82
N CYS A 196 5.59 -0.01 16.54
CA CYS A 196 4.25 0.51 16.77
C CYS A 196 3.70 1.10 15.47
N SER A 197 2.38 1.20 15.38
CA SER A 197 1.73 1.80 14.21
C SER A 197 0.58 2.72 14.61
N CYS A 198 0.27 3.66 13.74
CA CYS A 198 -0.83 4.59 13.91
C CYS A 198 -1.46 4.90 12.55
N THR A 199 -2.79 4.98 12.51
CA THR A 199 -3.53 5.37 11.30
C THR A 199 -3.57 6.89 11.18
N ALA A 200 -3.29 7.38 9.99
CA ALA A 200 -3.55 8.76 9.61
C ALA A 200 -4.69 8.81 8.59
N VAL A 201 -5.66 9.67 8.88
CA VAL A 201 -6.79 10.00 8.00
C VAL A 201 -6.66 11.46 7.61
N PHE A 202 -6.42 11.73 6.31
CA PHE A 202 -6.17 13.08 5.78
C PHE A 202 -5.11 13.85 6.59
N GLY A 203 -4.02 13.17 6.96
CA GLY A 203 -2.93 13.74 7.75
C GLY A 203 -3.20 13.92 9.24
N THR A 204 -4.35 13.46 9.74
CA THR A 204 -4.70 13.50 11.16
C THR A 204 -4.60 12.11 11.78
N ALA A 205 -3.82 11.98 12.86
CA ALA A 205 -3.62 10.75 13.60
C ALA A 205 -4.28 10.86 14.99
N VAL A 206 -5.43 10.21 15.16
CA VAL A 206 -6.22 10.30 16.40
C VAL A 206 -5.56 9.50 17.53
N GLY A 207 -5.55 10.05 18.75
CA GLY A 207 -4.94 9.40 19.92
C GLY A 207 -3.40 9.35 19.90
N ALA A 208 -2.75 9.86 18.85
CA ALA A 208 -1.31 9.93 18.75
C ALA A 208 -0.72 11.08 19.60
N CYS A 209 0.52 10.90 20.05
CA CYS A 209 1.25 12.01 20.68
C CYS A 209 1.56 13.12 19.67
N SER A 210 1.82 14.33 20.15
CA SER A 210 2.04 15.52 19.29
C SER A 210 3.10 15.32 18.22
N ARG A 211 4.16 14.56 18.52
CA ARG A 211 5.23 14.23 17.58
C ARG A 211 4.73 13.39 16.41
N VAL A 212 4.04 12.27 16.70
CA VAL A 212 3.49 11.38 15.66
C VAL A 212 2.39 12.09 14.86
N ALA A 213 1.56 12.92 15.52
CA ALA A 213 0.57 13.75 14.83
C ALA A 213 1.22 14.72 13.83
N SER A 214 2.34 15.36 14.19
CA SER A 214 3.08 16.23 13.26
C SER A 214 3.66 15.48 12.07
N TYR A 215 4.07 14.22 12.25
CA TYR A 215 4.54 13.37 11.16
C TYR A 215 3.40 12.99 10.21
N ALA A 216 2.22 12.68 10.74
CA ALA A 216 1.03 12.41 9.92
C ALA A 216 0.70 13.58 8.99
N GLU A 217 0.73 14.81 9.53
CA GLU A 217 0.47 16.02 8.77
C GLU A 217 1.53 16.23 7.66
N ALA A 218 2.80 16.07 8.01
CA ALA A 218 3.91 16.22 7.06
C ALA A 218 3.85 15.15 5.95
N LEU A 219 3.62 13.88 6.30
CA LEU A 219 3.49 12.78 5.33
C LEU A 219 2.29 12.99 4.41
N TYR A 220 1.18 13.51 4.92
CA TYR A 220 0.03 13.86 4.09
C TYR A 220 0.35 15.01 3.14
N LYS A 221 1.12 16.01 3.55
CA LYS A 221 1.57 17.09 2.65
C LYS A 221 2.47 16.57 1.52
N ILE A 222 3.31 15.57 1.80
CA ILE A 222 4.22 14.96 0.81
C ILE A 222 3.44 14.08 -0.17
N PHE A 223 2.71 13.09 0.35
CA PHE A 223 2.12 12.04 -0.47
C PHE A 223 0.66 12.26 -0.82
N SER A 224 -0.04 13.12 -0.08
CA SER A 224 -1.48 13.37 -0.21
C SER A 224 -2.34 12.11 -0.12
N ILE A 225 -1.85 11.04 0.53
CA ILE A 225 -2.58 9.78 0.71
C ILE A 225 -3.62 9.95 1.82
N PRO A 226 -4.93 9.87 1.51
CA PRO A 226 -6.01 10.13 2.45
C PRO A 226 -6.11 9.13 3.61
N LEU A 227 -5.71 7.89 3.39
CA LEU A 227 -5.78 6.84 4.39
C LEU A 227 -4.51 6.01 4.34
N MET A 228 -3.73 6.07 5.42
CA MET A 228 -2.48 5.33 5.54
C MET A 228 -2.21 4.93 6.98
N ARG A 229 -1.52 3.83 7.17
CA ARG A 229 -0.93 3.46 8.46
C ARG A 229 0.56 3.74 8.40
N MET A 230 1.01 4.50 9.38
CA MET A 230 2.42 4.79 9.59
C MET A 230 2.97 3.74 10.55
N VAL A 231 4.04 3.07 10.15
CA VAL A 231 4.76 2.10 10.99
C VAL A 231 6.02 2.78 11.50
N PHE A 232 6.30 2.66 12.79
CA PHE A 232 7.45 3.25 13.44
C PHE A 232 8.22 2.20 14.24
N VAL A 233 9.55 2.36 14.27
CA VAL A 233 10.38 1.79 15.33
C VAL A 233 10.49 2.83 16.43
N ARG A 234 10.07 2.46 17.64
CA ARG A 234 10.11 3.31 18.81
C ARG A 234 11.19 2.84 19.77
N THR A 235 12.06 3.77 20.18
CA THR A 235 13.10 3.55 21.19
C THR A 235 12.95 4.62 22.28
N GLY A 236 12.43 4.24 23.44
CA GLY A 236 12.03 5.21 24.47
C GLY A 236 10.94 6.16 23.95
N ASP A 237 11.22 7.46 23.94
CA ASP A 237 10.30 8.48 23.40
C ASP A 237 10.55 8.84 21.94
N SER A 238 11.55 8.23 21.29
CA SER A 238 11.89 8.50 19.90
C SER A 238 11.08 7.61 18.96
N TYR A 239 10.62 8.17 17.85
CA TYR A 239 9.87 7.47 16.81
C TYR A 239 10.57 7.68 15.48
N ALA A 240 11.05 6.60 14.87
CA ALA A 240 11.64 6.58 13.55
C ALA A 240 10.66 5.91 12.57
N LEU A 241 10.31 6.60 11.49
CA LEU A 241 9.42 6.07 10.46
C LEU A 241 10.09 4.88 9.78
N SER A 242 9.34 3.79 9.70
CA SER A 242 9.76 2.52 9.13
C SER A 242 9.10 2.27 7.77
N SER A 243 7.79 2.47 7.66
CA SER A 243 7.07 2.36 6.39
C SER A 243 5.70 3.05 6.43
N LEU A 244 5.10 3.18 5.25
CA LEU A 244 3.66 3.42 5.08
C LEU A 244 2.98 2.15 4.58
N SER A 245 1.79 1.85 5.09
CA SER A 245 0.99 0.69 4.72
C SER A 245 -0.48 1.06 4.47
N PRO A 246 -1.20 0.29 3.64
CA PRO A 246 -2.63 0.46 3.44
C PRO A 246 -3.41 0.12 4.72
N VAL A 247 -4.65 0.60 4.80
CA VAL A 247 -5.55 0.38 5.94
C VAL A 247 -6.91 -0.03 5.44
N ARG A 248 -7.39 -1.18 5.92
CA ARG A 248 -8.74 -1.64 5.60
C ARG A 248 -9.75 -0.83 6.38
N TYR A 249 -10.90 -0.51 5.79
CA TYR A 249 -11.96 0.21 6.51
C TYR A 249 -12.48 -0.59 7.71
N SER A 250 -12.35 -1.92 7.71
CA SER A 250 -12.70 -2.77 8.84
C SER A 250 -11.77 -2.63 10.04
N GLU A 251 -10.56 -2.11 9.84
CA GLU A 251 -9.55 -1.93 10.89
C GLU A 251 -9.66 -0.56 11.57
N LEU A 252 -10.46 0.36 11.01
CA LEU A 252 -10.67 1.69 11.57
C LEU A 252 -11.50 1.61 12.85
N THR A 253 -11.00 2.27 13.88
CA THR A 253 -11.73 2.63 15.10
C THR A 253 -12.94 3.51 14.77
N GLU A 254 -13.86 3.67 15.73
CA GLU A 254 -15.03 4.55 15.55
C GLU A 254 -14.62 6.01 15.30
N GLU A 255 -13.57 6.49 15.97
CA GLU A 255 -13.08 7.86 15.81
C GLU A 255 -12.44 8.08 14.44
N GLU A 256 -11.56 7.17 13.99
CA GLU A 256 -10.95 7.23 12.66
C GLU A 256 -12.00 7.11 11.54
N ARG A 257 -13.00 6.24 11.74
CA ARG A 257 -14.13 6.10 10.82
C ARG A 257 -14.94 7.39 10.75
N GLY A 258 -15.24 8.00 11.89
CA GLY A 258 -15.95 9.28 11.96
C GLY A 258 -15.18 10.38 11.22
N LEU A 259 -13.87 10.44 11.41
CA LEU A 259 -12.98 11.38 10.73
C LEU A 259 -12.95 11.15 9.21
N LEU A 260 -12.89 9.89 8.77
CA LEU A 260 -12.92 9.52 7.36
C LEU A 260 -14.26 9.89 6.73
N SER A 261 -15.38 9.52 7.35
CA SER A 261 -16.73 9.84 6.87
C SER A 261 -16.98 11.35 6.82
N ALA A 262 -16.55 12.12 7.82
CA ALA A 262 -16.61 13.57 7.79
C ALA A 262 -15.79 14.16 6.63
N ASN A 263 -14.67 13.50 6.27
CA ASN A 263 -13.87 13.86 5.11
C ASN A 263 -14.42 13.37 3.77
N LEU A 264 -15.40 12.47 3.74
CA LEU A 264 -16.07 12.05 2.51
C LEU A 264 -17.32 12.88 2.22
N ALA A 265 -17.90 13.54 3.22
CA ALA A 265 -19.07 14.39 3.05
C ALA A 265 -18.78 15.53 2.03
N PRO A 266 -19.73 15.83 1.12
CA PRO A 266 -19.60 16.97 0.21
C PRO A 266 -19.40 18.25 1.01
N GLN A 267 -18.31 18.96 0.73
CA GLN A 267 -18.10 20.30 1.29
C GLN A 267 -18.74 21.27 0.29
N GLU A 268 -19.96 21.71 0.58
CA GLU A 268 -20.57 22.83 -0.15
C GLU A 268 -19.67 24.05 0.09
N SER A 269 -19.04 24.55 -0.98
CA SER A 269 -18.38 25.87 -0.91
C SER A 269 -19.47 26.94 -0.89
N PRO A 270 -19.39 27.96 -0.01
CA PRO A 270 -20.27 29.12 -0.07
C PRO A 270 -20.11 29.91 -1.37
#